data_AF-A0A7S2UDT0-F1
#
_entry.id   AF-A0A7S2UDT0-F1
#
_cell.length_a   1.000
_cell.length_b   1.000
_cell.length_c   1.000
_cell.angle_alpha   90.00
_cell.angle_beta   90.00
_cell.angle_gamma   90.00
#
_symmetry.space_group_name_H-M   'P 1'
#
loop_
_entity.id
_entity.type
_entity.pdbx_description
1 polymer ?
#
loop_
_entity_poly.entity_id
_entity_poly.type
_entity_poly.pdbx_seq_one_letter_code
_entity_poly.pdbx_strand_id
1 'polypeptide(L)'
;TYVDGNVTMVLDGGGQFVAAVNYDYGDGGENSILYFRLKGQSNLYEWLVLALVIFLCWSRDILDRDYHKKARAFDATFTEELAQVSPQDNTVLNPPISGSYMGFTSENERVDAELEFGGAGLISGRGTDATDGNYVIKGKYSRTGVKWTEYYDGQTAGCITPRKKGFTVTVRGTYKGGHRFVCFYRSSRGITG
;
A
#
# COMPACT_ATOMS: atom_id res chain seq x y z
N THR A 1 3.50 -5.29 -4.28
CA THR A 1 4.09 -6.59 -3.88
C THR A 1 4.33 -6.61 -2.39
N TYR A 2 3.25 -6.82 -1.65
CA TYR A 2 3.28 -7.11 -0.21
C TYR A 2 3.65 -8.58 0.04
N VAL A 3 4.31 -8.84 1.17
CA VAL A 3 4.66 -10.20 1.63
C VAL A 3 4.45 -10.23 3.14
N ASP A 4 3.27 -10.64 3.62
CA ASP A 4 3.11 -11.10 5.00
C ASP A 4 3.41 -12.60 5.03
N GLY A 5 4.51 -12.97 5.69
CA GLY A 5 5.05 -14.32 5.67
C GLY A 5 4.95 -14.97 7.04
N ASN A 6 4.05 -15.95 7.21
CA ASN A 6 4.10 -16.85 8.36
C ASN A 6 4.81 -18.14 7.95
N VAL A 7 5.92 -18.48 8.62
CA VAL A 7 6.60 -19.76 8.42
C VAL A 7 5.98 -20.77 9.39
N THR A 8 5.27 -21.76 8.86
CA THR A 8 4.75 -22.88 9.64
C THR A 8 5.55 -24.13 9.30
N MET A 9 6.15 -24.76 10.32
CA MET A 9 6.83 -26.05 10.16
C MET A 9 5.87 -27.17 10.55
N VAL A 10 5.62 -28.11 9.64
CA VAL A 10 4.77 -29.28 9.88
C VAL A 10 5.57 -30.55 9.63
N LEU A 11 5.44 -31.53 10.52
CA LEU A 11 5.94 -32.89 10.27
C LEU A 11 4.89 -33.65 9.45
N ASP A 12 5.26 -34.14 8.27
CA ASP A 12 4.38 -35.05 7.53
C ASP A 12 4.29 -36.42 8.22
N GLY A 13 3.28 -37.21 7.85
CA GLY A 13 3.06 -38.56 8.41
C GLY A 13 4.19 -39.57 8.16
N GLY A 14 5.22 -39.19 7.41
CA GLY A 14 6.46 -39.96 7.20
C GLY A 14 7.65 -39.46 8.02
N GLY A 15 7.47 -38.49 8.92
CA GLY A 15 8.52 -37.90 9.75
C GLY A 15 9.40 -36.88 9.02
N GLN A 16 8.93 -36.32 7.90
CA GLN A 16 9.65 -35.28 7.14
C GLN A 16 9.18 -33.89 7.55
N PHE A 17 10.12 -32.95 7.70
CA PHE A 17 9.79 -31.55 7.93
C PHE A 17 9.37 -30.87 6.63
N VAL A 18 8.21 -30.23 6.66
CA VAL A 18 7.69 -29.37 5.59
C VAL A 18 7.64 -27.95 6.14
N ALA A 19 8.45 -27.05 5.57
CA ALA A 19 8.29 -25.63 5.80
C ALA A 19 7.25 -25.10 4.81
N ALA A 20 6.10 -24.70 5.32
CA ALA A 20 5.16 -23.88 4.55
C ALA A 20 5.44 -22.42 4.89
N VAL A 21 5.99 -21.67 3.94
CA VAL A 21 5.95 -20.21 4.04
C VAL A 21 4.62 -19.80 3.45
N ASN A 22 3.67 -19.45 4.31
CA ASN A 22 2.43 -18.85 3.86
C ASN A 22 2.70 -17.38 3.57
N TYR A 23 2.59 -17.04 2.30
CA TYR A 23 2.59 -15.68 1.83
C TYR A 23 1.14 -15.27 1.65
N ASP A 24 0.66 -14.38 2.51
CA ASP A 24 -0.66 -13.79 2.31
C ASP A 24 -0.51 -12.64 1.29
N TYR A 25 -0.69 -12.98 0.02
CA TYR A 25 -0.78 -12.02 -1.08
C TYR A 25 -2.20 -11.43 -1.16
N GLY A 26 -2.76 -10.96 -0.04
CA GLY A 26 -3.92 -10.06 0.04
C GLY A 26 -5.28 -10.49 -0.55
N ASP A 27 -5.32 -11.48 -1.45
CA ASP A 27 -6.30 -11.45 -2.53
C ASP A 27 -6.67 -12.86 -3.00
N GLY A 28 -7.09 -13.74 -2.08
CA GLY A 28 -7.48 -15.12 -2.42
C GLY A 28 -6.40 -15.92 -3.18
N GLY A 29 -5.16 -15.42 -3.17
CA GLY A 29 -4.02 -15.98 -3.88
C GLY A 29 -3.71 -17.35 -3.30
N GLU A 30 -3.58 -18.35 -4.17
CA GLU A 30 -3.08 -19.65 -3.77
C GLU A 30 -1.81 -19.43 -2.94
N ASN A 31 -1.83 -19.89 -1.68
CA ASN A 31 -0.65 -19.89 -0.83
C ASN A 31 0.49 -20.54 -1.64
N SER A 32 1.49 -19.77 -2.04
CA SER A 32 2.70 -20.32 -2.64
C SER A 32 3.49 -21.04 -1.54
N ILE A 33 3.07 -22.27 -1.22
CA ILE A 33 3.78 -23.18 -0.35
C ILE A 33 5.01 -23.64 -1.14
N LEU A 34 6.17 -23.07 -0.82
CA LEU A 34 7.43 -23.61 -1.35
C LEU A 34 7.70 -24.96 -0.69
N TYR A 35 7.37 -26.04 -1.38
CA TYR A 35 7.68 -27.39 -0.93
C TYR A 35 9.16 -27.69 -1.19
N PHE A 36 9.99 -27.55 -0.16
CA PHE A 36 11.34 -28.11 -0.19
C PHE A 36 11.28 -29.57 0.23
N ARG A 37 11.41 -30.49 -0.73
CA ARG A 37 11.56 -31.92 -0.45
C ARG A 37 13.03 -32.31 -0.50
N LEU A 38 13.70 -32.28 0.64
CA LEU A 38 15.11 -32.68 0.75
C LEU A 38 15.24 -33.83 1.76
N LYS A 39 15.69 -35.00 1.27
CA LYS A 39 15.89 -36.18 2.11
C LYS A 39 17.20 -36.06 2.91
N GLY A 40 17.10 -36.08 4.24
CA GLY A 40 18.17 -36.58 5.11
C GLY A 40 19.29 -35.62 5.53
N GLN A 41 19.14 -34.30 5.42
CA GLN A 41 20.13 -33.33 5.92
C GLN A 41 19.48 -32.22 6.76
N SER A 42 19.25 -32.49 8.05
CA SER A 42 18.61 -31.55 9.00
C SER A 42 19.39 -30.24 9.16
N ASN A 43 20.72 -30.27 9.12
CA ASN A 43 21.52 -29.05 9.31
C ASN A 43 21.43 -28.09 8.12
N LEU A 44 21.35 -28.60 6.89
CA LEU A 44 21.23 -27.75 5.69
C LEU A 44 19.87 -27.02 5.64
N TYR A 45 18.82 -27.63 6.21
CA TYR A 45 17.47 -27.06 6.29
C TYR A 45 17.44 -25.78 7.12
N GLU A 46 17.99 -25.80 8.33
CA GLU A 46 17.98 -24.65 9.23
C GLU A 46 18.73 -23.46 8.61
N TRP A 47 19.86 -23.72 7.95
CA TRP A 47 20.63 -22.67 7.26
C TRP A 47 19.89 -22.07 6.07
N LEU A 48 19.21 -22.88 5.26
CA LEU A 48 18.44 -22.37 4.10
C LEU A 48 17.21 -21.56 4.54
N VAL A 49 16.47 -22.04 5.56
CA VAL A 49 15.33 -21.31 6.12
C VAL A 49 15.81 -20.00 6.75
N LEU A 50 16.89 -20.02 7.53
CA LEU A 50 17.46 -18.82 8.13
C LEU A 50 17.93 -17.82 7.07
N ALA A 51 18.63 -18.28 6.03
CA ALA A 51 19.08 -17.44 4.93
C ALA A 51 17.90 -16.81 4.17
N LEU A 52 16.83 -17.56 3.94
CA LEU A 52 15.62 -17.05 3.31
C LEU A 52 14.93 -16.00 4.20
N VAL A 53 14.77 -16.26 5.49
CA VAL A 53 14.20 -15.29 6.44
C VAL A 53 15.04 -14.01 6.49
N ILE A 54 16.37 -14.12 6.59
CA ILE A 54 17.28 -12.97 6.56
C ILE A 54 17.12 -12.18 5.26
N PHE A 55 17.09 -12.87 4.11
CA PHE A 55 16.92 -12.24 2.82
C PHE A 55 15.58 -11.49 2.72
N LEU A 56 14.49 -12.12 3.17
CA LEU A 56 13.16 -11.50 3.19
C LEU A 56 13.11 -10.27 4.10
N CYS A 57 13.63 -10.37 5.33
CA CYS A 57 13.73 -9.22 6.25
C CYS A 57 14.54 -8.07 5.64
N TRP A 58 15.70 -8.38 5.05
CA TRP A 58 16.56 -7.38 4.42
C TRP A 58 15.89 -6.72 3.21
N SER A 59 15.18 -7.50 2.38
CA SER A 59 14.46 -6.98 1.22
C SER A 59 13.33 -6.02 1.63
N ARG A 60 12.61 -6.33 2.71
CA ARG A 60 11.58 -5.46 3.28
C ARG A 60 12.17 -4.15 3.79
N ASP A 61 13.29 -4.21 4.50
CA ASP A 61 13.99 -3.02 4.99
C ASP A 61 14.46 -2.11 3.86
N ILE A 62 14.90 -2.69 2.73
CA ILE A 62 15.29 -1.91 1.54
C ILE A 62 14.09 -1.18 0.94
N LEU A 63 12.97 -1.89 0.76
CA LEU A 63 11.75 -1.30 0.19
C LEU A 63 11.21 -0.17 1.07
N ASP A 64 11.18 -0.36 2.40
CA ASP A 64 10.73 0.68 3.32
C ASP A 64 11.66 1.90 3.33
N ARG A 65 12.98 1.69 3.23
CA ARG A 65 13.96 2.78 3.09
C ARG A 65 13.76 3.59 1.81
N ASP A 66 13.50 2.92 0.69
CA ASP A 66 13.25 3.60 -0.59
C ASP A 66 11.96 4.44 -0.54
N TYR A 67 10.87 3.86 0.00
CA TYR A 67 9.63 4.59 0.25
C TYR A 67 9.89 5.84 1.12
N HIS A 68 10.58 5.70 2.25
CA HIS A 68 10.86 6.82 3.15
C HIS A 68 11.73 7.90 2.51
N LYS A 69 12.65 7.54 1.62
CA LYS A 69 13.46 8.50 0.87
C LYS A 69 12.59 9.29 -0.11
N LYS A 70 11.76 8.61 -0.91
CA LYS A 70 10.81 9.23 -1.84
C LYS A 70 9.79 10.10 -1.12
N ALA A 71 9.21 9.61 -0.02
CA ALA A 71 8.23 10.33 0.78
C ALA A 71 8.79 11.63 1.36
N ARG A 72 10.03 11.61 1.89
CA ARG A 72 10.68 12.82 2.41
C ARG A 72 10.98 13.84 1.32
N ALA A 73 11.49 13.40 0.17
CA ALA A 73 11.75 14.28 -0.96
C ALA A 73 10.46 14.93 -1.47
N PHE A 74 9.40 14.13 -1.63
CA PHE A 74 8.07 14.63 -2.00
C PHE A 74 7.53 15.62 -0.95
N ASP A 75 7.53 15.24 0.33
CA ASP A 75 6.95 16.06 1.39
C ASP A 75 7.65 17.42 1.53
N ALA A 76 8.97 17.49 1.28
CA ALA A 76 9.70 18.75 1.25
C ALA A 76 9.20 19.67 0.12
N THR A 77 9.24 19.20 -1.13
CA THR A 77 8.77 19.98 -2.29
C THR A 77 7.29 20.35 -2.17
N PHE A 78 6.45 19.42 -1.72
CA PHE A 78 5.01 19.64 -1.56
C PHE A 78 4.71 20.71 -0.50
N THR A 79 5.46 20.72 0.61
CA THR A 79 5.32 21.73 1.65
C THR A 79 5.75 23.11 1.16
N GLU A 80 6.87 23.19 0.42
CA GLU A 80 7.34 24.43 -0.20
C GLU A 80 6.31 25.00 -1.18
N GLU A 81 5.72 24.16 -2.05
CA GLU A 81 4.69 24.60 -2.98
C GLU A 81 3.43 25.07 -2.28
N LEU A 82 2.97 24.37 -1.23
CA LEU A 82 1.80 24.79 -0.45
C LEU A 82 2.05 26.11 0.29
N ALA A 83 3.26 26.36 0.79
CA ALA A 83 3.61 27.60 1.47
C ALA A 83 3.56 28.83 0.55
N GLN A 84 3.71 28.62 -0.77
CA GLN A 84 3.58 29.69 -1.77
C GLN A 84 2.12 30.02 -2.12
N VAL A 85 1.17 29.17 -1.71
CA VAL A 85 -0.25 29.42 -1.94
C VAL A 85 -0.75 30.40 -0.88
N SER A 86 -1.03 31.63 -1.29
CA SER A 86 -1.77 32.55 -0.42
C SER A 86 -3.16 31.99 -0.14
N PRO A 87 -3.66 32.02 1.11
CA PRO A 87 -5.03 31.59 1.45
C PRO A 87 -6.12 32.30 0.64
N GLN A 88 -5.82 33.48 0.09
CA GLN A 88 -6.74 34.31 -0.67
C GLN A 88 -6.59 34.17 -2.19
N ASP A 89 -5.55 33.48 -2.68
CA ASP A 89 -5.25 33.40 -4.10
C ASP A 89 -5.15 31.93 -4.58
N ASN A 90 -6.32 31.39 -4.96
CA ASN A 90 -6.44 30.05 -5.51
C ASN A 90 -6.02 29.97 -6.99
N THR A 91 -5.74 31.09 -7.66
CA THR A 91 -5.40 31.10 -9.09
C THR A 91 -4.04 30.45 -9.37
N VAL A 92 -3.15 30.44 -8.37
CA VAL A 92 -1.78 29.91 -8.46
C VAL A 92 -1.73 28.38 -8.58
N LEU A 93 -2.79 27.70 -8.16
CA LEU A 93 -2.79 26.26 -7.98
C LEU A 93 -3.25 25.46 -9.20
N ASN A 94 -4.03 26.05 -10.13
CA ASN A 94 -4.63 25.34 -11.27
C ASN A 94 -5.09 23.91 -10.90
N PRO A 95 -6.18 23.79 -10.10
CA PRO A 95 -6.56 22.51 -9.52
C PRO A 95 -6.72 21.41 -10.57
N PRO A 96 -6.37 20.15 -10.22
CA PRO A 96 -6.83 19.00 -10.99
C PRO A 96 -8.35 18.97 -11.12
N ILE A 97 -8.85 18.21 -12.08
CA ILE A 97 -10.28 18.16 -12.40
C ILE A 97 -11.01 17.32 -11.33
N SER A 98 -11.96 17.89 -10.60
CA SER A 98 -12.84 17.11 -9.72
C SER A 98 -13.66 16.09 -10.52
N GLY A 99 -13.95 14.93 -9.92
CA GLY A 99 -14.76 13.89 -10.53
C GLY A 99 -14.26 12.49 -10.21
N SER A 100 -14.63 11.54 -11.07
CA SER A 100 -14.27 10.14 -10.93
C SER A 100 -12.86 9.85 -11.45
N TYR A 101 -12.12 9.09 -10.66
CA TYR A 101 -10.78 8.60 -10.92
C TYR A 101 -10.77 7.08 -10.79
N MET A 102 -10.13 6.42 -11.75
CA MET A 102 -9.89 4.99 -11.74
C MET A 102 -8.38 4.76 -11.80
N GLY A 103 -7.89 3.87 -10.94
CA GLY A 103 -6.50 3.46 -10.91
C GLY A 103 -6.36 1.96 -10.71
N PHE A 104 -5.12 1.50 -10.80
CA PHE A 104 -4.74 0.14 -10.46
C PHE A 104 -3.56 0.19 -9.50
N THR A 105 -3.58 -0.67 -8.47
CA THR A 105 -2.44 -0.87 -7.59
C THR A 105 -1.33 -1.63 -8.32
N SER A 106 -0.14 -1.74 -7.71
CA SER A 106 0.92 -2.62 -8.23
C SER A 106 0.52 -4.10 -8.29
N GLU A 107 -0.56 -4.46 -7.60
CA GLU A 107 -1.16 -5.79 -7.53
C GLU A 107 -2.31 -5.96 -8.54
N ASN A 108 -2.50 -5.02 -9.47
CA ASN A 108 -3.59 -4.98 -10.45
C ASN A 108 -5.00 -4.91 -9.83
N GLU A 109 -5.10 -4.52 -8.58
CA GLU A 109 -6.40 -4.27 -7.94
C GLU A 109 -6.95 -2.94 -8.44
N ARG A 110 -8.20 -2.94 -8.87
CA ARG A 110 -8.88 -1.73 -9.32
C ARG A 110 -9.27 -0.88 -8.11
N VAL A 111 -8.94 0.41 -8.19
CA VAL A 111 -9.33 1.41 -7.20
C VAL A 111 -10.17 2.48 -7.89
N ASP A 112 -11.38 2.68 -7.40
CA ASP A 112 -12.28 3.75 -7.86
C ASP A 112 -12.42 4.81 -6.76
N ALA A 113 -12.19 6.08 -7.13
CA ALA A 113 -12.30 7.22 -6.23
C ALA A 113 -13.07 8.37 -6.87
N GLU A 114 -13.88 9.05 -6.09
CA GLU A 114 -14.46 10.35 -6.41
C GLU A 114 -13.67 11.42 -5.66
N LEU A 115 -13.02 12.32 -6.39
CA LEU A 115 -12.16 13.38 -5.83
C LEU A 115 -12.78 14.75 -6.06
N GLU A 116 -12.71 15.58 -5.02
CA GLU A 116 -13.11 16.98 -5.05
C GLU A 116 -11.91 17.85 -4.67
N PHE A 117 -11.52 18.73 -5.59
CA PHE A 117 -10.46 19.72 -5.39
C PHE A 117 -11.07 21.07 -5.02
N GLY A 118 -11.01 21.39 -3.73
CA GLY A 118 -11.55 22.62 -3.16
C GLY A 118 -10.52 23.77 -3.10
N GLY A 119 -10.95 24.92 -2.62
CA GLY A 119 -10.05 26.07 -2.43
C GLY A 119 -8.91 25.80 -1.43
N ALA A 120 -7.87 26.64 -1.46
CA ALA A 120 -6.71 26.59 -0.57
C ALA A 120 -5.97 25.24 -0.60
N GLY A 121 -5.92 24.62 -1.78
CA GLY A 121 -5.23 23.36 -1.99
C GLY A 121 -5.90 22.19 -1.28
N LEU A 122 -7.21 22.21 -0.98
CA LEU A 122 -7.89 21.12 -0.27
C LEU A 122 -8.31 19.98 -1.22
N ILE A 123 -8.15 18.74 -0.77
CA ILE A 123 -8.72 17.56 -1.42
C ILE A 123 -9.68 16.89 -0.44
N SER A 124 -10.87 16.55 -0.92
CA SER A 124 -11.81 15.64 -0.27
C SER A 124 -12.27 14.59 -1.25
N GLY A 125 -12.87 13.51 -0.75
CA GLY A 125 -13.42 12.49 -1.62
C GLY A 125 -13.84 11.23 -0.89
N ARG A 126 -14.18 10.22 -1.67
CA ARG A 126 -14.49 8.87 -1.21
C ARG A 126 -14.06 7.87 -2.26
N GLY A 127 -13.81 6.64 -1.86
CA GLY A 127 -13.59 5.55 -2.80
C GLY A 127 -14.07 4.23 -2.24
N THR A 128 -13.96 3.21 -3.08
CA THR A 128 -14.28 1.84 -2.74
C THR A 128 -13.13 0.97 -3.22
N ASP A 129 -12.57 0.22 -2.29
CA ASP A 129 -11.65 -0.87 -2.54
C ASP A 129 -12.45 -2.18 -2.54
N ALA A 130 -12.17 -3.08 -3.49
CA ALA A 130 -12.91 -4.32 -3.64
C ALA A 130 -12.74 -5.26 -2.42
N THR A 131 -11.59 -5.16 -1.74
CA THR A 131 -11.16 -6.10 -0.69
C THR A 131 -11.32 -5.51 0.70
N ASP A 132 -10.97 -4.24 0.89
CA ASP A 132 -11.00 -3.55 2.18
C ASP A 132 -12.24 -2.66 2.38
N GLY A 133 -13.03 -2.41 1.33
CA GLY A 133 -14.33 -1.71 1.39
C GLY A 133 -14.25 -0.21 1.17
N ASN A 134 -15.21 0.53 1.74
CA ASN A 134 -15.34 1.97 1.50
C ASN A 134 -14.35 2.78 2.35
N TYR A 135 -13.91 3.91 1.80
CA TYR A 135 -13.03 4.84 2.50
C TYR A 135 -13.35 6.30 2.18
N VAL A 136 -12.97 7.19 3.11
CA VAL A 136 -13.06 8.65 2.95
C VAL A 136 -11.68 9.22 2.69
N ILE A 137 -11.58 10.22 1.82
CA ILE A 137 -10.34 10.88 1.44
C ILE A 137 -10.30 12.29 2.05
N LYS A 138 -9.19 12.63 2.70
CA LYS A 138 -8.88 14.01 3.12
C LYS A 138 -7.42 14.34 2.86
N GLY A 139 -7.16 15.48 2.24
CA GLY A 139 -5.80 15.83 1.87
C GLY A 139 -5.62 17.25 1.38
N LYS A 140 -4.48 17.44 0.72
CA LYS A 140 -4.07 18.66 0.09
C LYS A 140 -3.54 18.39 -1.32
N TYR A 141 -3.67 19.37 -2.21
CA TYR A 141 -2.98 19.43 -3.49
C TYR A 141 -2.13 20.69 -3.57
N SER A 142 -1.02 20.58 -4.28
CA SER A 142 -0.13 21.67 -4.65
C SER A 142 -0.13 21.82 -6.18
N ARG A 143 0.77 22.65 -6.71
CA ARG A 143 0.86 22.85 -8.17
C ARG A 143 1.24 21.56 -8.90
N THR A 144 2.13 20.76 -8.33
CA THR A 144 2.67 19.57 -9.01
C THR A 144 2.22 18.25 -8.39
N GLY A 145 1.64 18.28 -7.18
CA GLY A 145 1.38 17.08 -6.43
C GLY A 145 0.08 17.06 -5.65
N VAL A 146 -0.23 15.87 -5.15
CA VAL A 146 -1.36 15.58 -4.28
C VAL A 146 -0.87 14.76 -3.10
N LYS A 147 -1.43 15.01 -1.92
CA LYS A 147 -1.19 14.24 -0.72
C LYS A 147 -2.48 14.09 0.05
N TRP A 148 -2.96 12.87 0.22
CA TRP A 148 -4.16 12.62 1.01
C TRP A 148 -4.01 11.39 1.88
N THR A 149 -4.93 11.29 2.84
CA THR A 149 -5.11 10.11 3.66
C THR A 149 -6.48 9.52 3.35
N GLU A 150 -6.48 8.23 3.07
CA GLU A 150 -7.66 7.38 2.99
C GLU A 150 -7.94 6.83 4.38
N TYR A 151 -9.19 6.90 4.81
CA TYR A 151 -9.65 6.42 6.11
C TYR A 151 -10.64 5.29 5.88
N TYR A 152 -10.20 4.06 6.13
CA TYR A 152 -11.04 2.86 6.04
C TYR A 152 -11.71 2.62 7.40
N ASP A 153 -13.02 2.47 7.39
CA ASP A 153 -13.82 2.25 8.61
C ASP A 153 -13.78 0.78 9.10
N GLY A 154 -13.19 -0.12 8.31
CA GLY A 154 -13.10 -1.55 8.61
C GLY A 154 -14.37 -2.33 8.30
N GLN A 155 -15.34 -1.74 7.60
CA GLN A 155 -16.53 -2.43 7.10
C GLN A 155 -16.23 -3.04 5.73
N THR A 156 -15.88 -4.32 5.72
CA THR A 156 -15.76 -5.08 4.48
C THR A 156 -17.15 -5.26 3.86
N ALA A 157 -17.33 -4.88 2.60
CA ALA A 157 -18.52 -5.23 1.85
C ALA A 157 -18.50 -6.75 1.56
N GLY A 158 -19.28 -7.55 2.30
CA GLY A 158 -19.59 -8.93 1.91
C GLY A 158 -18.74 -10.08 2.49
N CYS A 159 -17.79 -9.83 3.39
CA CYS A 159 -17.00 -10.91 4.01
C CYS A 159 -17.52 -11.31 5.41
N ILE A 160 -17.64 -12.62 5.64
CA ILE A 160 -18.11 -13.26 6.89
C ILE A 160 -17.03 -13.23 8.00
N THR A 161 -15.80 -12.81 7.67
CA THR A 161 -14.68 -12.74 8.62
C THR A 161 -14.76 -11.52 9.54
N PRO A 162 -14.37 -11.65 10.81
CA PRO A 162 -14.54 -10.61 11.83
C PRO A 162 -13.81 -9.31 11.48
N ARG A 163 -14.51 -8.20 11.72
CA ARG A 163 -14.14 -6.78 11.48
C ARG A 163 -12.62 -6.55 11.49
N LYS A 164 -12.01 -6.34 10.32
CA LYS A 164 -10.66 -5.79 10.24
C LYS A 164 -10.68 -4.41 10.92
N LYS A 165 -9.77 -4.17 11.86
CA LYS A 165 -9.60 -2.87 12.52
C LYS A 165 -9.40 -1.80 11.44
N GLY A 166 -10.11 -0.67 11.56
CA GLY A 166 -9.95 0.47 10.65
C GLY A 166 -8.48 0.88 10.54
N PHE A 167 -8.08 1.27 9.34
CA PHE A 167 -6.69 1.60 9.00
C PHE A 167 -6.66 2.82 8.07
N THR A 168 -5.48 3.39 7.90
CA THR A 168 -5.31 4.54 7.01
C THR A 168 -4.28 4.26 5.94
N VAL A 169 -4.43 4.90 4.78
CA VAL A 169 -3.44 4.86 3.69
C VAL A 169 -3.07 6.29 3.36
N THR A 170 -1.78 6.62 3.48
CA THR A 170 -1.26 7.91 3.02
C THR A 170 -0.83 7.79 1.57
N VAL A 171 -1.49 8.51 0.68
CA VAL A 171 -1.19 8.56 -0.75
C VAL A 171 -0.44 9.85 -1.07
N ARG A 172 0.59 9.75 -1.88
CA ARG A 172 1.31 10.87 -2.48
C ARG A 172 1.34 10.67 -3.98
N GLY A 173 1.04 11.70 -4.75
CA GLY A 173 1.00 11.59 -6.20
C GLY A 173 1.54 12.83 -6.89
N THR A 174 2.10 12.62 -8.08
CA THR A 174 2.44 13.70 -9.01
C THR A 174 1.35 13.81 -10.06
N TYR A 175 0.83 15.01 -10.27
CA TYR A 175 -0.17 15.29 -11.31
C TYR A 175 0.48 15.24 -12.70
N LYS A 176 -0.16 14.52 -13.63
CA LYS A 176 0.29 14.36 -15.02
C LYS A 176 -0.64 15.02 -16.04
N GLY A 177 -1.63 15.79 -15.58
CA GLY A 177 -2.66 16.41 -16.42
C GLY A 177 -3.93 15.57 -16.55
N GLY A 178 -5.06 16.25 -16.81
CA GLY A 178 -6.38 15.61 -16.93
C GLY A 178 -6.83 14.91 -15.65
N HIS A 179 -7.17 13.62 -15.75
CA HIS A 179 -7.54 12.77 -14.61
C HIS A 179 -6.41 11.79 -14.23
N ARG A 180 -5.14 12.18 -14.39
CA ARG A 180 -4.01 11.27 -14.21
C ARG A 180 -3.06 11.71 -13.11
N PHE A 181 -2.87 10.82 -12.15
CA PHE A 181 -1.81 10.88 -11.15
C PHE A 181 -0.87 9.68 -11.27
N VAL A 182 0.39 9.86 -10.89
CA VAL A 182 1.29 8.75 -10.58
C VAL A 182 1.53 8.80 -9.09
N CYS A 183 1.05 7.78 -8.39
CA CYS A 183 1.02 7.74 -6.93
C CYS A 183 1.95 6.67 -6.36
N PHE A 184 2.30 6.88 -5.09
CA PHE A 184 2.84 5.87 -4.19
C PHE A 184 2.19 6.06 -2.82
N TYR A 185 2.09 4.99 -2.05
CA TYR A 185 1.30 4.97 -0.83
C TYR A 185 1.94 4.18 0.31
N ARG A 186 1.45 4.42 1.52
CA ARG A 186 1.71 3.58 2.68
C ARG A 186 0.49 3.45 3.56
N SER A 187 0.11 2.21 3.84
CA SER A 187 -0.88 1.84 4.83
C SER A 187 -0.29 1.91 6.24
N SER A 188 -1.13 2.23 7.23
CA SER A 188 -0.81 2.10 8.66
C SER A 188 -0.54 0.63 9.06
N ARG A 189 -0.84 -0.33 8.19
CA ARG A 189 -0.46 -1.76 8.32
C ARG A 189 0.97 -2.03 7.84
N GLY A 190 1.70 -1.02 7.36
CA GLY A 190 3.07 -1.17 6.85
C GLY A 190 3.17 -1.61 5.39
N ILE A 191 2.03 -1.71 4.69
CA ILE A 191 1.97 -2.00 3.25
C ILE A 191 2.35 -0.76 2.46
N THR A 192 3.18 -0.90 1.42
CA THR A 192 3.60 0.18 0.52
C THR A 192 3.44 -0.21 -0.94
N GLY A 193 3.12 0.74 -1.81
CA GLY A 193 3.07 0.54 -3.27
C GLY A 193 3.22 1.84 -4.04
#